data_AF-F2I7X9-F1
#
_entry.id   AF-F2I7X9-F1
#
_cell.length_a   1.000
_cell.length_b   1.000
_cell.length_c   1.000
_cell.angle_alpha   90.00
_cell.angle_beta   90.00
_cell.angle_gamma   90.00
#
_symmetry.space_group_name_H-M   'P 1'
#
loop_
_entity.id
_entity.type
_entity.pdbx_description
1 polymer ?
#
loop_
_entity_poly.entity_id
_entity_poly.type
_entity_poly.pdbx_seq_one_letter_code
_entity_poly.pdbx_strand_id
1 'polypeptide(L)'
;MMTYQNSRTGKIKNAHPLLVSCMHCKHDLCVYWKVGRGNLIKLQIHRIIEAEYDFGRRDKALLCPNCQEQLGSLSEHKGRPCYFLHRGQTQTKRLENYKY
;
A
#
# COMPACT_ATOMS: atom_id res chain seq x y z
N MET A 1 14.09 3.97 4.33
CA MET A 1 14.12 2.59 4.87
C MET A 1 12.72 2.32 5.40
N MET A 2 12.04 1.24 5.01
CA MET A 2 10.68 0.98 5.49
C MET A 2 10.72 0.57 6.96
N THR A 3 9.96 1.28 7.79
CA THR A 3 10.06 1.25 9.26
C THR A 3 9.06 0.31 9.91
N TYR A 4 7.96 0.02 9.23
CA TYR A 4 6.86 -0.79 9.73
C TYR A 4 6.77 -2.11 8.97
N GLN A 5 7.01 -3.22 9.67
CA GLN A 5 6.70 -4.55 9.15
C GLN A 5 5.34 -4.99 9.67
N ASN A 6 4.47 -5.44 8.76
CA ASN A 6 3.15 -5.89 9.14
C ASN A 6 3.21 -7.35 9.59
N SER A 7 3.16 -7.56 10.91
CA SER A 7 3.17 -8.89 11.56
C SER A 7 2.00 -9.80 11.17
N ARG A 8 0.99 -9.28 10.45
CA ARG A 8 -0.20 -10.03 9.99
C ARG A 8 -0.11 -10.48 8.53
N THR A 9 1.05 -10.36 7.89
CA THR A 9 1.22 -10.70 6.47
C THR A 9 1.46 -12.18 6.28
N GLY A 10 0.38 -12.92 6.02
CA GLY A 10 0.49 -14.27 5.47
C GLY A 10 0.81 -14.22 3.97
N LYS A 11 1.56 -15.21 3.47
CA LYS A 11 1.76 -15.41 2.03
C LYS A 11 0.41 -15.56 1.33
N ILE A 12 0.10 -14.66 0.41
CA ILE A 12 -1.15 -14.69 -0.36
C ILE A 12 -0.94 -15.50 -1.63
N LYS A 13 -1.77 -16.54 -1.85
CA LYS A 13 -1.72 -17.36 -3.07
C LYS A 13 -1.90 -16.49 -4.31
N ASN A 14 -1.08 -16.72 -5.33
CA ASN A 14 -1.09 -15.97 -6.59
C ASN A 14 -0.90 -14.44 -6.43
N ALA A 15 -0.22 -14.01 -5.36
CA ALA A 15 0.19 -12.63 -5.18
C ALA A 15 1.64 -12.41 -5.61
N HIS A 16 1.96 -11.18 -5.98
CA HIS A 16 3.32 -10.71 -6.19
C HIS A 16 3.55 -9.42 -5.39
N PRO A 17 4.80 -9.13 -4.99
CA PRO A 17 5.11 -7.91 -4.29
C PRO A 17 5.11 -6.73 -5.26
N LEU A 18 4.47 -5.66 -4.84
CA LEU A 18 4.26 -4.44 -5.60
C LEU A 18 4.69 -3.27 -4.74
N LEU A 19 5.73 -2.55 -5.15
CA LEU A 19 6.10 -1.27 -4.56
C LEU A 19 5.06 -0.24 -4.95
N VAL A 20 4.57 0.51 -3.96
CA VAL A 20 3.63 1.60 -4.14
C VAL A 20 4.31 2.88 -3.69
N SER A 21 4.32 3.88 -4.57
CA SER A 21 4.98 5.17 -4.33
C SER A 21 4.03 6.31 -4.64
N CYS A 22 4.26 7.47 -4.03
CA CYS A 22 3.54 8.70 -4.36
C CYS A 22 3.82 9.09 -5.81
N MET A 23 2.79 9.43 -6.59
CA MET A 23 2.98 9.88 -7.96
C MET A 23 3.64 11.26 -8.03
N HIS A 24 3.38 12.13 -7.04
CA HIS A 24 3.87 13.50 -7.00
C HIS A 24 5.38 13.57 -6.67
N CYS A 25 5.79 13.11 -5.48
CA CYS A 25 7.17 13.23 -5.02
C CYS A 25 8.01 11.95 -5.20
N LYS A 26 7.43 10.88 -5.77
CA LYS A 26 8.09 9.58 -6.01
C LYS A 26 8.53 8.82 -4.75
N HIS A 27 8.16 9.33 -3.59
CA HIS A 27 8.46 8.71 -2.30
C HIS A 27 7.79 7.36 -2.16
N ASP A 28 8.54 6.34 -1.75
CA ASP A 28 8.04 4.99 -1.55
C ASP A 28 7.17 4.92 -0.29
N LEU A 29 6.02 4.25 -0.39
CA LEU A 29 5.03 4.21 0.69
C LEU A 29 5.04 2.85 1.38
N CYS A 30 4.94 1.80 0.57
CA CYS A 30 4.85 0.43 1.06
C CYS A 30 5.14 -0.61 -0.03
N VAL A 31 5.45 -1.83 0.42
CA VAL A 31 5.38 -3.02 -0.42
C VAL A 31 4.07 -3.75 -0.14
N TYR A 32 3.36 -4.13 -1.19
CA TYR A 32 2.01 -4.67 -1.12
C TYR A 32 1.88 -6.00 -1.86
N TRP A 33 1.14 -6.95 -1.28
CA TRP A 33 0.75 -8.19 -1.95
C TRP A 33 -0.39 -7.94 -2.96
N LYS A 34 -0.03 -7.81 -4.24
CA LYS A 34 -0.98 -7.64 -5.32
C LYS A 34 -1.44 -8.97 -5.90
N VAL A 35 -2.76 -9.17 -5.96
CA VAL A 35 -3.41 -10.29 -6.64
C VAL A 35 -4.08 -9.81 -7.94
N GLY A 36 -4.03 -10.62 -8.99
CA GLY A 36 -4.66 -10.35 -10.29
C GLY A 36 -3.93 -9.31 -11.15
N ARG A 37 -4.41 -9.11 -12.38
CA ARG A 37 -3.73 -8.34 -13.43
C ARG A 37 -4.12 -6.85 -13.52
N GLY A 38 -5.27 -6.46 -12.95
CA GLY A 38 -5.76 -5.08 -13.04
C GLY A 38 -5.00 -4.09 -12.16
N ASN A 39 -5.26 -2.80 -12.38
CA ASN A 39 -4.66 -1.69 -11.61
C ASN A 39 -4.95 -1.79 -10.10
N LEU A 40 -4.04 -1.26 -9.29
CA LEU A 40 -4.25 -1.13 -7.86
C LEU A 40 -5.20 0.03 -7.59
N ILE A 41 -6.42 -0.27 -7.13
CA ILE A 41 -7.44 0.74 -6.77
C ILE A 41 -7.59 0.92 -5.26
N LYS A 42 -7.07 -0.02 -4.46
CA LYS A 42 -7.16 -0.01 -3.01
C LYS A 42 -6.03 -0.78 -2.35
N LEU A 43 -5.57 -0.27 -1.21
CA LEU A 43 -4.63 -0.91 -0.31
C LEU A 43 -5.38 -1.54 0.85
N GLN A 44 -5.54 -2.86 0.84
CA GLN A 44 -6.06 -3.57 2.00
C GLN A 44 -4.96 -3.72 3.05
N ILE A 45 -5.20 -3.26 4.29
CA ILE A 45 -4.14 -3.16 5.30
C ILE A 45 -3.47 -4.52 5.56
N HIS A 46 -4.24 -5.61 5.61
CA HIS A 46 -3.72 -6.98 5.80
C HIS A 46 -2.83 -7.51 4.66
N ARG A 47 -2.68 -6.78 3.55
CA ARG A 47 -1.84 -7.16 2.41
C ARG A 47 -0.59 -6.30 2.26
N ILE A 48 -0.43 -5.26 3.09
CA ILE A 48 0.77 -4.44 3.15
C ILE A 48 1.85 -5.26 3.85
N ILE A 49 2.97 -5.53 3.19
CA ILE A 49 4.12 -6.30 3.70
C ILE A 49 4.91 -5.46 4.69
N GLU A 50 5.40 -4.33 4.19
CA GLU A 50 6.13 -3.32 4.94
C GLU A 50 5.77 -1.93 4.41
N ALA A 51 5.99 -0.93 5.24
CA ALA A 51 5.64 0.44 4.99
C ALA A 51 6.60 1.40 5.68
N GLU A 52 6.64 2.64 5.22
CA GLU A 52 7.39 3.70 5.91
C GLU A 52 6.63 4.31 7.10
N TYR A 53 5.35 4.02 7.23
CA TYR A 53 4.52 4.51 8.32
C TYR A 53 3.54 3.44 8.80
N ASP A 54 3.05 3.64 10.02
CA ASP A 54 2.12 2.74 10.68
C ASP A 54 0.69 2.89 10.11
N PHE A 55 0.34 2.01 9.17
CA PHE A 55 -1.03 1.86 8.66
C PHE A 55 -2.04 1.40 9.74
N GLY A 56 -1.58 1.00 10.93
CA GLY A 56 -2.37 0.57 12.07
C GLY A 56 -3.09 1.70 12.81
N ARG A 57 -2.61 2.95 12.72
CA ARG A 57 -3.28 4.13 13.29
C ARG A 57 -4.58 4.50 12.59
N ARG A 58 -4.79 4.02 11.35
CA ARG A 58 -6.03 4.18 10.57
C ARG A 58 -6.47 5.65 10.46
N ASP A 59 -5.55 6.51 10.07
CA ASP A 59 -5.90 7.90 9.73
C ASP A 59 -6.93 7.91 8.59
N LYS A 60 -7.88 8.87 8.64
CA LYS A 60 -8.98 8.96 7.66
C LYS A 60 -8.47 9.14 6.22
N ALA A 61 -7.29 9.73 6.05
CA ALA A 61 -6.66 9.96 4.77
C ALA A 61 -5.32 9.21 4.68
N LEU A 62 -5.00 8.76 3.47
CA LEU A 62 -3.68 8.24 3.13
C LEU A 62 -2.82 9.41 2.67
N LEU A 63 -1.97 9.95 3.53
CA LEU A 63 -1.08 11.07 3.17
C LEU A 63 0.30 10.54 2.80
N CYS A 64 0.93 11.16 1.80
CA CYS A 64 2.35 10.93 1.56
C CYS A 64 3.17 11.47 2.74
N PRO A 65 4.04 10.67 3.39
CA PRO A 65 4.83 11.16 4.52
C PRO A 65 5.81 12.27 4.12
N ASN A 66 6.26 12.28 2.86
CA ASN A 66 7.23 13.25 2.36
C ASN A 66 6.58 14.57 1.90
N CYS A 67 5.55 14.52 1.04
CA CYS A 67 4.96 15.73 0.45
C CYS A 67 3.55 16.07 0.94
N GLN A 68 2.98 15.28 1.86
CA GLN A 68 1.64 15.45 2.44
C GLN A 68 0.46 15.39 1.45
N GLU A 69 0.72 15.08 0.17
CA GLU A 69 -0.31 14.86 -0.83
C GLU A 69 -1.27 13.74 -0.40
N GLN A 70 -2.57 13.95 -0.58
CA GLN A 70 -3.56 12.94 -0.28
C GLN A 70 -3.64 11.90 -1.41
N LEU A 71 -3.28 10.67 -1.07
CA LEU A 71 -3.17 9.56 -2.02
C LEU A 71 -4.41 8.66 -2.03
N GLY A 72 -5.25 8.79 -1.00
CA GLY A 72 -6.41 7.96 -0.82
C GLY A 72 -7.20 8.28 0.44
N SER A 73 -8.29 7.55 0.62
CA SER A 73 -9.20 7.70 1.77
C SER A 73 -9.46 6.36 2.43
N LEU A 74 -9.47 6.34 3.76
CA LEU A 74 -9.81 5.17 4.53
C LEU A 74 -11.28 4.80 4.29
N SER A 75 -11.53 3.52 4.07
CA SER A 75 -12.85 2.94 3.95
C SER A 75 -12.80 1.47 4.37
N GLU A 76 -13.90 0.77 4.15
CA GLU A 76 -14.00 -0.66 4.41
C GLU A 76 -14.35 -1.41 3.13
N HIS A 77 -13.74 -2.59 2.96
CA HIS A 77 -14.12 -3.51 1.90
C HIS A 77 -14.26 -4.92 2.45
N LYS A 78 -15.49 -5.44 2.45
CA LYS A 78 -15.85 -6.77 2.98
C LYS A 78 -15.46 -6.95 4.46
N GLY A 79 -15.80 -6.00 5.32
CA GLY A 79 -15.48 -6.08 6.76
C GLY A 79 -14.01 -5.84 7.09
N ARG A 80 -13.20 -5.36 6.14
CA ARG A 80 -11.75 -5.13 6.33
C ARG A 80 -11.36 -3.71 5.94
N PRO A 81 -10.56 -3.01 6.77
CA PRO A 81 -10.13 -1.66 6.45
C PRO A 81 -9.20 -1.66 5.23
N CYS A 82 -9.40 -0.66 4.38
CA CYS A 82 -8.56 -0.40 3.23
C CYS A 82 -8.54 1.08 2.87
N TYR A 83 -7.46 1.53 2.25
CA TYR A 83 -7.42 2.84 1.61
C TYR A 83 -7.82 2.71 0.15
N PHE A 84 -8.88 3.41 -0.28
CA PHE A 84 -9.17 3.58 -1.70
C PHE A 84 -8.26 4.66 -2.25
N LEU A 85 -7.52 4.31 -3.30
CA LEU A 85 -6.53 5.21 -3.89
C LEU A 85 -7.23 6.19 -4.81
N HIS A 86 -6.85 7.45 -4.70
CA HIS A 86 -7.29 8.47 -5.64
C HIS A 86 -6.62 8.23 -6.99
N ARG A 87 -7.37 8.42 -8.08
CA ARG A 87 -6.90 8.10 -9.43
C ARG A 87 -5.67 8.93 -9.77
N GLY A 88 -4.59 8.26 -10.17
CA GLY A 88 -3.35 8.92 -10.58
C GLY A 88 -2.47 9.46 -9.45
N GLN A 89 -2.85 9.26 -8.18
CA GLN A 89 -2.05 9.76 -7.05
C GLN A 89 -0.94 8.81 -6.59
N THR A 90 -0.97 7.56 -7.06
CA THR A 90 0.07 6.57 -6.78
C THR A 90 0.60 5.96 -8.06
N GLN A 91 1.87 5.57 -8.03
CA GLN A 91 2.50 4.74 -9.03
C GLN A 91 2.88 3.39 -8.42
N THR A 92 3.00 2.37 -9.26
CA THR A 92 3.30 1.03 -8.79
C THR A 92 4.37 0.36 -9.63
N LYS A 93 5.29 -0.36 -8.98
CA LYS A 93 6.34 -1.15 -9.65
C LYS A 93 6.35 -2.57 -9.10
N ARG A 94 6.27 -3.57 -9.98
CA ARG A 94 6.40 -4.97 -9.58
C ARG A 94 7.84 -5.24 -9.13
N LEU A 95 7.99 -5.96 -8.03
CA LEU A 95 9.29 -6.40 -7.53
C LEU A 95 9.47 -7.88 -7.89
N GLU A 96 10.50 -8.21 -8.68
CA GLU A 96 10.69 -9.57 -9.20
C GLU A 96 11.39 -10.50 -8.20
N ASN A 97 12.32 -9.98 -7.40
CA ASN A 97 13.17 -10.75 -6.48
C ASN A 97 13.03 -10.30 -5.02
N TYR A 98 11.84 -9.83 -4.63
CA TYR A 98 11.61 -9.35 -3.28
C TYR A 98 11.57 -10.52 -2.29
N LYS A 99 12.48 -10.48 -1.32
CA LYS A 99 12.53 -11.43 -0.19
C LYS A 99 11.77 -10.79 0.97
N TYR A 100 10.74 -11.46 1.47
CA TYR A 100 9.92 -11.06 2.62
C TYR A 100 10.10 -12.06 3.76
#